data_AF-A0A254SV59-F1
#
_entry.id   AF-A0A254SV59-F1
#
_cell.length_a   1.000
_cell.length_b   1.000
_cell.length_c   1.000
_cell.angle_alpha   90.00
_cell.angle_beta   90.00
_cell.angle_gamma   90.00
#
_symmetry.space_group_name_H-M   'P 1'
#
loop_
_entity.id
_entity.type
_entity.pdbx_description
1 polymer ?
#
loop_
_entity_poly.entity_id
_entity_poly.type
_entity_poly.pdbx_seq_one_letter_code
_entity_poly.pdbx_strand_id
1 'polypeptide(L)'
;MSKSLEKFSNGIEDARSMLAIYDCHNSSENAETIKGLYKDKLPDIDVLKRFSFTLAFTAFETYIEDLVREIEQKQITPNSTEKNEKMLERFHNPNTENIRNLYKSWFCIEDVTCRWSFDGMNREQVCKKLDDYIRNRGEIVHRLKEDNVPDVAKRDNVVKCVNFLDKLARCMDEYIASDEWVEDARKKRAEKAQGGNK
;
A
#
# COMPACT_ATOMS: atom_id res chain seq x y z
N MET A 1 6.77 -16.22 2.17
CA MET A 1 6.78 -14.81 2.57
C MET A 1 7.98 -14.16 1.90
N SER A 2 7.77 -13.14 1.06
CA SER A 2 8.88 -12.36 0.49
C SER A 2 9.61 -11.53 1.56
N LYS A 3 10.83 -11.06 1.25
CA LYS A 3 11.52 -10.11 2.14
C LYS A 3 10.79 -8.76 2.14
N SER A 4 10.13 -8.43 1.03
CA SER A 4 9.28 -7.25 0.85
C SER A 4 8.13 -7.25 1.86
N LEU A 5 7.45 -8.38 2.03
CA LEU A 5 6.35 -8.50 2.99
C LEU A 5 6.84 -8.45 4.44
N GLU A 6 8.04 -8.96 4.74
CA GLU A 6 8.67 -8.83 6.06
C GLU A 6 8.93 -7.35 6.39
N LYS A 7 9.58 -6.61 5.48
CA LYS A 7 9.81 -5.16 5.65
C LYS A 7 8.51 -4.38 5.76
N PHE A 8 7.54 -4.71 4.92
CA PHE A 8 6.19 -4.12 4.99
C PHE A 8 5.56 -4.33 6.36
N SER A 9 5.66 -5.55 6.91
CA SER A 9 5.11 -5.88 8.24
C SER A 9 5.69 -5.00 9.34
N ASN A 10 6.97 -4.62 9.24
CA ASN A 10 7.58 -3.65 10.16
C ASN A 10 7.05 -2.23 9.91
N GLY A 11 7.02 -1.78 8.65
CA GLY A 11 6.57 -0.42 8.33
C GLY A 11 5.08 -0.16 8.61
N ILE A 12 4.22 -1.16 8.42
CA ILE A 12 2.80 -1.06 8.74
C ILE A 12 2.57 -1.07 10.27
N GLU A 13 3.50 -1.64 11.06
CA GLU A 13 3.45 -1.60 12.52
C GLU A 13 3.77 -0.22 13.09
N ASP A 14 4.61 0.58 12.41
CA ASP A 14 4.80 1.98 12.80
C ASP A 14 3.50 2.77 12.67
N ALA A 15 2.69 2.49 11.63
CA ALA A 15 1.37 3.10 11.48
C ALA A 15 0.41 2.67 12.62
N ARG A 16 0.46 1.41 13.05
CA ARG A 16 -0.31 0.92 14.21
C ARG A 16 0.15 1.57 15.51
N SER A 17 1.46 1.73 15.69
CA SER A 17 2.06 2.37 16.86
C SER A 17 1.62 3.83 16.99
N MET A 18 1.58 4.59 15.89
CA MET A 18 1.06 5.96 15.89
C MET A 18 -0.41 6.03 16.35
N LEU A 19 -1.21 5.06 15.94
CA LEU A 19 -2.61 4.99 16.37
C LEU A 19 -2.75 4.56 17.83
N ALA A 20 -1.89 3.66 18.30
CA ALA A 20 -1.85 3.28 19.72
C ALA A 20 -1.48 4.48 20.60
N ILE A 21 -0.52 5.32 20.18
CA ILE A 21 -0.19 6.57 20.89
C ILE A 21 -1.40 7.51 20.93
N TYR A 22 -2.13 7.64 19.81
CA TYR A 22 -3.37 8.41 19.76
C TYR A 22 -4.43 7.88 20.75
N ASP A 23 -4.65 6.56 20.77
CA ASP A 23 -5.62 5.92 21.67
C ASP A 23 -5.20 6.10 23.14
N CYS A 24 -3.92 5.92 23.47
CA CYS A 24 -3.37 6.16 24.81
C CYS A 24 -3.57 7.61 25.26
N HIS A 25 -3.32 8.58 24.40
CA HIS A 25 -3.47 10.01 24.70
C HIS A 25 -4.94 10.42 24.92
N ASN A 26 -5.88 9.73 24.28
CA ASN A 26 -7.32 9.99 24.43
C ASN A 26 -8.00 9.10 25.49
N SER A 27 -7.26 8.19 26.13
CA SER A 27 -7.78 7.38 27.24
C SER A 27 -8.10 8.24 28.45
N SER A 28 -9.27 8.04 29.05
CA SER A 28 -9.69 8.72 30.28
C SER A 28 -8.75 8.45 31.46
N GLU A 29 -8.11 7.28 31.48
CA GLU A 29 -7.14 6.88 32.51
C GLU A 29 -5.89 7.77 32.50
N ASN A 30 -5.49 8.30 31.34
CA ASN A 30 -4.28 9.09 31.17
C ASN A 30 -4.53 10.61 31.21
N ALA A 31 -5.79 11.05 31.33
CA ALA A 31 -6.18 12.44 31.15
C ALA A 31 -5.44 13.41 32.08
N GLU A 32 -5.24 13.04 33.35
CA GLU A 32 -4.56 13.89 34.33
C GLU A 32 -3.05 13.97 34.07
N THR A 33 -2.43 12.83 33.74
CA THR A 33 -1.01 12.76 33.36
C THR A 33 -0.73 13.60 32.11
N ILE A 34 -1.57 13.50 31.08
CA ILE A 34 -1.44 14.28 29.84
C ILE A 34 -1.61 15.78 30.09
N LYS A 35 -2.61 16.20 30.91
CA LYS A 35 -2.76 17.61 31.30
C LYS A 35 -1.52 18.14 32.03
N GLY A 36 -0.91 17.32 32.88
CA GLY A 36 0.33 17.67 33.59
C GLY A 36 1.53 17.88 32.66
N LEU A 37 1.59 17.16 31.53
CA LEU A 37 2.66 17.28 30.53
C LEU A 37 2.54 18.55 29.67
N TYR A 38 1.32 18.99 29.36
CA TYR A 38 1.05 20.13 28.48
C TYR A 38 0.38 21.29 29.25
N LYS A 39 1.15 21.96 30.12
CA LYS A 39 0.66 23.00 31.04
C LYS A 39 0.00 24.21 30.34
N ASP A 40 0.49 24.58 29.16
CA ASP A 40 0.02 25.78 28.46
C ASP A 40 -1.01 25.47 27.37
N LYS A 41 -0.71 24.51 26.49
CA LYS A 41 -1.56 24.16 25.35
C LYS A 41 -1.36 22.71 24.95
N LEU A 42 -2.47 21.97 24.85
CA LEU A 42 -2.48 20.61 24.33
C LEU A 42 -2.22 20.63 22.81
N PRO A 43 -1.27 19.80 22.30
CA PRO A 43 -1.09 19.64 20.87
C PRO A 43 -2.33 19.02 20.19
N ASP A 44 -2.47 19.26 18.89
CA ASP A 44 -3.50 18.61 18.07
C ASP A 44 -3.15 17.13 17.85
N ILE A 45 -3.60 16.26 18.75
CA ILE A 45 -3.25 14.83 18.72
C ILE A 45 -3.84 14.09 17.50
N ASP A 46 -4.87 14.65 16.86
CA ASP A 46 -5.46 14.13 15.61
C ASP A 46 -4.44 14.07 14.45
N VAL A 47 -3.32 14.78 14.57
CA VAL A 47 -2.18 14.66 13.66
C VAL A 47 -1.68 13.22 13.58
N LEU A 48 -1.71 12.46 14.69
CA LEU A 48 -1.27 11.07 14.72
C LEU A 48 -2.13 10.14 13.86
N LYS A 49 -3.45 10.37 13.78
CA LYS A 49 -4.35 9.63 12.87
C LYS A 49 -3.96 9.87 11.40
N ARG A 50 -3.68 11.12 11.04
CA ARG A 50 -3.28 11.51 9.67
C ARG A 50 -1.92 10.92 9.30
N PHE A 51 -0.97 10.95 10.23
CA PHE A 51 0.34 10.32 10.05
C PHE A 51 0.24 8.80 9.95
N SER A 52 -0.53 8.14 10.81
CA SER A 52 -0.78 6.70 10.74
C SER A 52 -1.33 6.30 9.36
N PHE A 53 -2.33 7.02 8.86
CA PHE A 53 -2.89 6.77 7.53
C PHE A 53 -1.85 6.94 6.41
N THR A 54 -1.07 8.02 6.47
CA THR A 54 -0.06 8.33 5.45
C THR A 54 1.09 7.33 5.48
N LEU A 55 1.56 6.96 6.67
CA LEU A 55 2.67 6.04 6.87
C LEU A 55 2.31 4.62 6.42
N ALA A 56 1.06 4.19 6.63
CA ALA A 56 0.57 2.93 6.10
C ALA A 56 0.67 2.86 4.57
N PHE A 57 0.35 3.97 3.89
CA PHE A 57 0.50 4.07 2.44
C PHE A 57 1.96 4.11 2.00
N THR A 58 2.83 4.80 2.73
CA THR A 58 4.27 4.79 2.44
C THR A 58 4.85 3.38 2.58
N ALA A 59 4.49 2.64 3.63
CA ALA A 59 4.88 1.24 3.78
C ALA A 59 4.39 0.39 2.61
N PHE A 60 3.14 0.57 2.17
CA PHE A 60 2.57 -0.15 1.03
C PHE A 60 3.22 0.22 -0.31
N GLU A 61 3.56 1.49 -0.53
CA GLU A 61 4.33 1.94 -1.71
C GLU A 61 5.69 1.22 -1.77
N THR A 62 6.44 1.26 -0.67
CA THR A 62 7.74 0.56 -0.57
C THR A 62 7.60 -0.94 -0.74
N TYR A 63 6.53 -1.56 -0.23
CA TYR A 63 6.25 -2.98 -0.44
C TYR A 63 6.14 -3.33 -1.93
N ILE A 64 5.38 -2.56 -2.70
CA ILE A 64 5.20 -2.81 -4.13
C ILE A 64 6.53 -2.67 -4.87
N GLU A 65 7.30 -1.62 -4.57
CA GLU A 65 8.61 -1.39 -5.19
C GLU A 65 9.60 -2.51 -4.87
N ASP A 66 9.70 -2.92 -3.61
CA ASP A 66 10.58 -4.01 -3.18
C ASP A 66 10.14 -5.35 -3.80
N LEU A 67 8.82 -5.61 -3.88
CA LEU A 67 8.30 -6.86 -4.44
C LEU A 67 8.61 -6.96 -5.93
N VAL A 68 8.49 -5.85 -6.66
CA VAL A 68 8.88 -5.77 -8.07
C VAL A 68 10.38 -6.08 -8.23
N ARG A 69 11.26 -5.47 -7.41
CA ARG A 69 12.70 -5.77 -7.44
C ARG A 69 13.01 -7.23 -7.15
N GLU A 70 12.29 -7.84 -6.20
CA GLU A 70 12.44 -9.28 -5.90
C GLU A 70 11.99 -10.17 -7.05
N ILE A 71 10.88 -9.84 -7.71
CA ILE A 71 10.41 -10.59 -8.89
C ILE A 71 11.43 -10.47 -10.03
N GLU A 72 11.99 -9.28 -10.28
CA GLU A 72 13.02 -9.07 -11.30
C GLU A 72 14.25 -9.94 -11.06
N GLN A 73 14.72 -10.05 -9.81
CA GLN A 73 15.84 -10.91 -9.45
C GLN A 73 15.57 -12.41 -9.70
N LYS A 74 14.31 -12.84 -9.65
CA LYS A 74 13.90 -14.21 -9.97
C LYS A 74 13.82 -14.47 -11.48
N GLN A 75 13.74 -13.44 -12.31
CA GLN A 75 13.63 -13.62 -13.75
C GLN A 75 15.00 -13.80 -14.43
N ILE A 76 15.09 -14.81 -15.28
CA ILE A 76 16.35 -15.29 -15.91
C ILE A 76 16.90 -14.32 -16.97
N THR A 77 16.07 -13.44 -17.52
CA THR A 77 16.49 -12.46 -18.54
C THR A 77 16.41 -11.04 -17.98
N PRO A 78 17.52 -10.30 -17.86
CA PRO A 78 17.51 -8.92 -17.42
C PRO A 78 16.81 -8.06 -18.47
N ASN A 79 15.62 -7.56 -18.15
CA ASN A 79 15.14 -6.33 -18.79
C ASN A 79 16.07 -5.20 -18.36
N SER A 80 16.29 -4.19 -19.22
CA SER A 80 17.24 -3.10 -18.93
C SER A 80 16.93 -2.45 -17.58
N THR A 81 17.78 -2.68 -16.58
CA THR A 81 17.62 -2.26 -15.19
C THR A 81 17.41 -0.75 -15.07
N GLU A 82 18.10 0.05 -15.89
CA GLU A 82 18.06 1.52 -15.81
C GLU A 82 16.69 2.12 -16.22
N LYS A 83 16.01 1.54 -17.21
CA LYS A 83 14.66 2.00 -17.61
C LYS A 83 13.62 1.66 -16.54
N ASN A 84 13.80 0.50 -15.91
CA ASN A 84 12.93 0.00 -14.87
C ASN A 84 13.09 0.86 -13.61
N GLU A 85 14.32 1.14 -13.18
CA GLU A 85 14.59 2.03 -12.05
C GLU A 85 13.96 3.42 -12.23
N LYS A 86 14.12 4.06 -13.39
CA LYS A 86 13.50 5.37 -13.67
C LYS A 86 11.96 5.33 -13.70
N MET A 87 11.38 4.17 -13.99
CA MET A 87 9.92 3.99 -13.95
C MET A 87 9.42 3.72 -12.53
N LEU A 88 10.17 2.97 -11.71
CA LEU A 88 9.90 2.80 -10.27
C LEU A 88 10.01 4.12 -9.52
N GLU A 89 11.01 4.95 -9.82
CA GLU A 89 11.15 6.30 -9.25
C GLU A 89 9.94 7.19 -9.52
N ARG A 90 9.19 6.92 -10.61
CA ARG A 90 7.98 7.63 -10.99
C ARG A 90 6.70 6.92 -10.57
N PHE A 91 6.81 5.74 -9.93
CA PHE A 91 5.68 4.98 -9.42
C PHE A 91 5.15 5.65 -8.15
N HIS A 92 4.58 6.83 -8.34
CA HIS A 92 3.85 7.52 -7.32
C HIS A 92 2.41 7.01 -7.34
N ASN A 93 1.85 6.78 -6.17
CA ASN A 93 0.45 6.40 -5.99
C ASN A 93 0.11 4.98 -6.51
N PRO A 94 0.12 3.95 -5.65
CA PRO A 94 -0.07 2.55 -6.02
C PRO A 94 -1.56 2.22 -6.19
N ASN A 95 -2.26 2.95 -7.06
CA ASN A 95 -3.65 2.66 -7.38
C ASN A 95 -3.78 1.38 -8.20
N THR A 96 -5.00 0.87 -8.32
CA THR A 96 -5.27 -0.40 -9.01
C THR A 96 -4.72 -0.40 -10.44
N GLU A 97 -4.94 0.68 -11.18
CA GLU A 97 -4.50 0.80 -12.58
C GLU A 97 -2.96 0.83 -12.68
N ASN A 98 -2.31 1.63 -11.85
CA ASN A 98 -0.86 1.76 -11.78
C ASN A 98 -0.22 0.42 -11.44
N ILE A 99 -0.74 -0.30 -10.44
CA ILE A 99 -0.27 -1.64 -10.08
C ILE A 99 -0.44 -2.61 -11.26
N ARG A 100 -1.61 -2.66 -11.92
CA ARG A 100 -1.81 -3.52 -13.09
C ARG A 100 -0.84 -3.19 -14.22
N ASN A 101 -0.71 -1.92 -14.55
CA ASN A 101 0.17 -1.45 -15.63
C ASN A 101 1.63 -1.78 -15.35
N LEU A 102 2.07 -1.64 -14.10
CA LEU A 102 3.42 -2.03 -13.66
C LEU A 102 3.67 -3.52 -13.92
N TYR A 103 2.83 -4.40 -13.36
CA TYR A 103 3.01 -5.85 -13.47
C TYR A 103 2.84 -6.37 -14.90
N LYS A 104 1.89 -5.81 -15.67
CA LYS A 104 1.69 -6.14 -17.09
C LYS A 104 2.88 -5.74 -17.94
N SER A 105 3.37 -4.51 -17.79
CA SER A 105 4.46 -3.99 -18.61
C SER A 105 5.77 -4.70 -18.34
N TRP A 106 6.02 -5.09 -17.09
CA TRP A 106 7.32 -5.60 -16.65
C TRP A 106 7.39 -7.13 -16.68
N PHE A 107 6.35 -7.78 -16.14
CA PHE A 107 6.32 -9.21 -15.95
C PHE A 107 5.42 -9.94 -16.92
N CYS A 108 4.73 -9.23 -17.83
CA CYS A 108 3.72 -9.80 -18.72
C CYS A 108 2.59 -10.52 -17.98
N ILE A 109 2.34 -10.12 -16.72
CA ILE A 109 1.20 -10.57 -15.94
C ILE A 109 0.00 -9.73 -16.38
N GLU A 110 -0.92 -10.32 -17.13
CA GLU A 110 -2.07 -9.59 -17.69
C GLU A 110 -2.88 -8.89 -16.59
N ASP A 111 -2.96 -9.54 -15.43
CA ASP A 111 -3.75 -9.07 -14.32
C ASP A 111 -3.30 -9.62 -12.96
N VAL A 112 -2.52 -8.81 -12.23
CA VAL A 112 -2.07 -9.13 -10.86
C VAL A 112 -3.19 -9.05 -9.82
N THR A 113 -4.35 -8.48 -10.18
CA THR A 113 -5.48 -8.32 -9.25
C THR A 113 -6.44 -9.51 -9.25
N CYS A 114 -6.14 -10.55 -10.04
CA CYS A 114 -7.02 -11.71 -10.24
C CYS A 114 -7.38 -12.45 -8.94
N ARG A 115 -6.50 -12.40 -7.93
CA ARG A 115 -6.71 -13.04 -6.62
C ARG A 115 -7.13 -12.10 -5.50
N TRP A 116 -7.34 -10.82 -5.80
CA TRP A 116 -7.69 -9.82 -4.79
C TRP A 116 -9.10 -10.09 -4.24
N SER A 117 -9.21 -10.98 -3.27
CA SER A 117 -10.48 -11.28 -2.61
C SER A 117 -10.22 -11.72 -1.18
N PHE A 118 -10.79 -10.98 -0.24
CA PHE A 118 -10.69 -11.24 1.19
C PHE A 118 -11.83 -10.52 1.91
N ASP A 119 -12.13 -10.95 3.14
CA ASP A 119 -13.21 -10.37 3.97
C ASP A 119 -14.58 -10.32 3.28
N GLY A 120 -14.87 -11.29 2.39
CA GLY A 120 -16.11 -11.31 1.60
C GLY A 120 -16.18 -10.25 0.50
N MET A 121 -15.11 -9.48 0.28
CA MET A 121 -14.99 -8.59 -0.87
C MET A 121 -14.50 -9.37 -2.09
N ASN A 122 -15.17 -9.17 -3.23
CA ASN A 122 -14.68 -9.61 -4.52
C ASN A 122 -13.59 -8.65 -5.05
N ARG A 123 -13.00 -9.02 -6.18
CA ARG A 123 -11.95 -8.26 -6.84
C ARG A 123 -12.32 -6.80 -7.10
N GLU A 124 -13.49 -6.55 -7.68
CA GLU A 124 -13.93 -5.20 -8.02
C GLU A 124 -14.08 -4.34 -6.76
N GLN A 125 -14.57 -4.93 -5.68
CA GLN A 125 -14.71 -4.26 -4.38
C GLN A 125 -13.35 -3.95 -3.76
N VAL A 126 -12.38 -4.88 -3.79
CA VAL A 126 -11.02 -4.63 -3.27
C VAL A 126 -10.33 -3.53 -4.06
N CYS A 127 -10.38 -3.58 -5.40
CA CYS A 127 -9.81 -2.55 -6.26
C CYS A 127 -10.42 -1.17 -5.98
N LYS A 128 -11.75 -1.09 -5.95
CA LYS A 128 -12.44 0.16 -5.62
C LYS A 128 -12.05 0.68 -4.24
N LYS A 129 -11.91 -0.21 -3.25
CA LYS A 129 -11.55 0.16 -1.89
C LYS A 129 -10.13 0.72 -1.78
N LEU A 130 -9.18 0.13 -2.51
CA LEU A 130 -7.81 0.65 -2.61
C LEU A 130 -7.81 2.07 -3.20
N ASP A 131 -8.49 2.25 -4.34
CA ASP A 131 -8.56 3.54 -5.04
C ASP A 131 -9.25 4.61 -4.18
N ASP A 132 -10.31 4.24 -3.44
CA ASP A 132 -10.97 5.12 -2.47
C ASP A 132 -10.02 5.54 -1.34
N TYR A 133 -9.22 4.61 -0.79
CA TYR A 133 -8.26 4.95 0.26
C TYR A 133 -7.10 5.84 -0.23
N ILE A 134 -6.67 5.64 -1.48
CA ILE A 134 -5.69 6.50 -2.13
C ILE A 134 -6.20 7.91 -2.30
N ARG A 135 -7.47 8.07 -2.73
CA ARG A 135 -8.10 9.39 -2.78
C ARG A 135 -8.10 10.01 -1.39
N ASN A 136 -8.55 9.26 -0.38
CA ASN A 136 -8.58 9.72 1.01
C ASN A 136 -7.19 10.17 1.52
N ARG A 137 -6.10 9.49 1.14
CA ARG A 137 -4.72 9.92 1.47
C ARG A 137 -4.46 11.34 0.96
N GLY A 138 -4.79 11.61 -0.30
CA GLY A 138 -4.65 12.95 -0.89
C GLY A 138 -5.47 14.00 -0.14
N GLU A 139 -6.71 13.67 0.24
CA GLU A 139 -7.57 14.59 1.00
C GLU A 139 -6.98 14.90 2.39
N ILE A 140 -6.45 13.90 3.08
CA ILE A 140 -5.84 14.04 4.42
C ILE A 140 -4.61 14.95 4.39
N VAL A 141 -3.80 14.87 3.33
CA VAL A 141 -2.58 15.68 3.19
C VAL A 141 -2.89 17.11 2.74
N HIS A 142 -3.86 17.30 1.84
CA HIS A 142 -4.15 18.61 1.25
C HIS A 142 -5.18 19.44 2.03
N ARG A 143 -6.09 18.81 2.79
CA ARG A 143 -7.18 19.49 3.51
C ARG A 143 -6.97 19.40 5.02
N LEU A 144 -5.98 20.13 5.52
CA LEU A 144 -5.79 20.31 6.96
C LEU A 144 -6.88 21.24 7.50
N LYS A 145 -7.96 20.65 8.03
CA LYS A 145 -9.01 21.31 8.83
C LYS A 145 -9.68 22.52 8.16
N GLU A 146 -10.48 22.28 7.12
CA GLU A 146 -11.57 23.20 6.81
C GLU A 146 -12.79 22.82 7.66
N ASP A 147 -13.37 23.77 8.40
CA ASP A 147 -14.43 23.53 9.39
C ASP A 147 -15.70 22.85 8.82
N ASN A 148 -15.88 22.87 7.50
CA ASN A 148 -17.04 22.31 6.80
C ASN A 148 -16.78 20.97 6.09
N VAL A 149 -15.58 20.39 6.22
CA VAL A 149 -15.22 19.14 5.54
C VAL A 149 -15.15 17.99 6.56
N PRO A 150 -15.82 16.84 6.30
CA PRO A 150 -15.73 15.68 7.18
C PRO A 150 -14.29 15.23 7.41
N ASP A 151 -13.90 14.96 8.67
CA ASP A 151 -12.61 14.37 8.99
C ASP A 151 -12.50 12.96 8.37
N VAL A 152 -11.73 12.87 7.29
CA VAL A 152 -11.46 11.60 6.57
C VAL A 152 -10.51 10.72 7.38
N ALA A 153 -9.69 11.30 8.26
CA ALA A 153 -8.79 10.61 9.16
C ALA A 153 -9.46 10.21 10.48
N LYS A 154 -10.76 9.88 10.47
CA LYS A 154 -11.42 9.25 11.63
C LYS A 154 -10.70 7.96 12.02
N ARG A 155 -10.52 7.74 13.31
CA ARG A 155 -9.79 6.59 13.87
C ARG A 155 -10.23 5.25 13.26
N ASP A 156 -11.54 5.00 13.19
CA ASP A 156 -12.07 3.76 12.59
C ASP A 156 -11.72 3.61 11.11
N ASN A 157 -11.66 4.71 10.36
CA ASN A 157 -11.26 4.69 8.96
C ASN A 157 -9.77 4.35 8.83
N VAL A 158 -8.93 4.90 9.71
CA VAL A 158 -7.50 4.59 9.77
C VAL A 158 -7.26 3.12 10.09
N VAL A 159 -7.91 2.57 11.11
CA VAL A 159 -7.81 1.12 11.44
C VAL A 159 -8.20 0.26 10.25
N LYS A 160 -9.34 0.56 9.62
CA LYS A 160 -9.81 -0.20 8.46
C LYS A 160 -8.82 -0.12 7.29
N CYS A 161 -8.21 1.05 7.07
CA CYS A 161 -7.20 1.23 6.03
C CYS A 161 -5.93 0.41 6.32
N VAL A 162 -5.38 0.51 7.53
CA VAL A 162 -4.18 -0.24 7.95
C VAL A 162 -4.39 -1.75 7.79
N ASN A 163 -5.53 -2.25 8.26
CA ASN A 163 -5.88 -3.67 8.13
C ASN A 163 -6.13 -4.09 6.68
N PHE A 164 -6.74 -3.21 5.88
CA PHE A 164 -6.97 -3.47 4.45
C PHE A 164 -5.64 -3.59 3.69
N LEU A 165 -4.70 -2.66 3.91
CA LEU A 165 -3.39 -2.69 3.25
C LEU A 165 -2.57 -3.92 3.69
N ASP A 166 -2.65 -4.31 4.96
CA ASP A 166 -1.99 -5.54 5.44
C ASP A 166 -2.51 -6.80 4.75
N LYS A 167 -3.83 -6.94 4.62
CA LYS A 167 -4.45 -8.07 3.91
C LYS A 167 -4.14 -8.04 2.42
N LEU A 168 -4.16 -6.86 1.81
CA LEU A 168 -3.84 -6.71 0.40
C LEU A 168 -2.38 -7.11 0.11
N ALA A 169 -1.43 -6.64 0.91
CA ALA A 169 -0.02 -7.01 0.77
C ALA A 169 0.18 -8.52 0.92
N ARG A 170 -0.47 -9.16 1.90
CA ARG A 170 -0.42 -10.63 2.06
C ARG A 170 -1.00 -11.36 0.85
N CYS A 171 -2.15 -10.93 0.36
CA CYS A 171 -2.80 -11.51 -0.82
C CYS A 171 -1.90 -11.40 -2.08
N MET A 172 -1.24 -10.25 -2.26
CA MET A 172 -0.27 -10.06 -3.35
C MET A 172 0.95 -10.96 -3.18
N ASP A 173 1.50 -11.07 -1.97
CA ASP A 173 2.66 -11.91 -1.67
C ASP A 173 2.37 -13.39 -1.95
N GLU A 174 1.20 -13.87 -1.55
CA GLU A 174 0.76 -15.25 -1.78
C GLU A 174 0.64 -15.55 -3.28
N TYR A 175 0.08 -14.64 -4.07
CA TYR A 175 0.01 -14.81 -5.52
C TYR A 175 1.40 -14.88 -6.15
N ILE A 176 2.30 -13.98 -5.78
CA ILE A 176 3.66 -13.97 -6.33
C ILE A 176 4.47 -15.19 -5.87
N ALA A 177 4.32 -15.62 -4.63
CA ALA A 177 4.99 -16.80 -4.08
C ALA A 177 4.47 -18.13 -4.67
N SER A 178 3.27 -18.14 -5.25
CA SER A 178 2.72 -19.35 -5.89
C SER A 178 3.45 -19.74 -7.17
N ASP A 179 4.25 -18.83 -7.76
CA ASP A 179 4.91 -18.96 -9.06
C ASP A 179 3.97 -19.34 -10.24
N GLU A 180 2.65 -19.41 -10.03
CA GLU A 180 1.67 -19.74 -11.07
C GLU A 180 1.70 -18.75 -12.24
N TRP A 181 2.01 -17.49 -11.93
CA TRP A 181 2.12 -16.41 -12.91
C TRP A 181 3.32 -16.57 -13.86
N VAL A 182 4.31 -17.42 -13.52
CA VAL A 182 5.57 -17.56 -14.26
C VAL A 182 5.35 -18.21 -15.62
N GLU A 183 4.55 -19.27 -15.70
CA GLU A 183 4.31 -19.98 -16.95
C GLU A 183 3.47 -19.14 -17.93
N ASP A 184 2.45 -18.44 -17.43
CA ASP A 184 1.67 -17.49 -18.21
C ASP A 184 2.54 -16.36 -18.76
N ALA A 185 3.42 -15.80 -17.92
CA ALA A 185 4.38 -14.78 -18.33
C ALA A 185 5.36 -15.29 -19.41
N ARG A 186 5.89 -16.51 -19.25
CA ARG A 186 6.80 -17.16 -20.22
C ARG A 186 6.13 -17.35 -21.57
N LYS A 187 4.92 -17.92 -21.59
CA LYS A 187 4.14 -18.13 -22.81
C LYS A 187 3.88 -16.82 -23.55
N LYS A 188 3.45 -15.78 -22.83
CA LYS A 188 3.14 -14.47 -23.41
C LYS A 188 4.37 -13.77 -23.99
N ARG A 189 5.54 -13.91 -23.36
CA ARG A 189 6.80 -13.40 -23.91
C ARG A 189 7.19 -14.10 -25.20
N ALA A 190 7.02 -15.42 -25.26
CA ALA A 190 7.26 -16.19 -26.49
C ALA A 190 6.33 -15.74 -27.64
N GLU A 191 5.04 -15.53 -27.35
CA GLU A 191 4.06 -14.99 -28.32
C GLU A 191 4.48 -13.59 -28.84
N LYS A 192 4.93 -12.70 -27.94
CA LYS A 192 5.36 -11.34 -28.30
C LYS A 192 6.65 -11.33 -29.15
N ALA A 193 7.59 -12.23 -28.86
CA ALA A 193 8.81 -12.39 -29.65
C ALA A 193 8.52 -12.94 -31.06
N GLN A 194 7.52 -13.80 -31.21
CA GLN A 194 7.09 -14.34 -32.51
C GLN A 194 6.28 -13.34 -33.34
N GLY A 195 5.50 -12.45 -32.69
CA GLY A 195 4.69 -11.43 -33.35
C GLY A 195 5.46 -10.17 -33.80
N GLY A 196 6.67 -9.94 -33.30
CA GLY A 196 7.50 -8.77 -33.62
C GLY A 196 8.32 -8.88 -34.91
N ASN A 197 8.16 -9.95 -35.68
CA ASN A 197 8.93 -10.22 -36.91
C ASN A 197 8.07 -10.08 -38.20
N LYS A 198 7.07 -9.19 -38.17
CA LYS A 198 6.25 -8.82 -39.34
C LYS A 198 6.22 -7.31 -39.51
#